data_AF-A0A6J6BU24-F1
#
_entry.id   AF-A0A6J6BU24-F1
#
_cell.length_a   1.000
_cell.length_b   1.000
_cell.length_c   1.000
_cell.angle_alpha   90.00
_cell.angle_beta   90.00
_cell.angle_gamma   90.00
#
_symmetry.space_group_name_H-M   'P 1'
#
loop_
_entity.id
_entity.type
_entity.pdbx_description
1 polymer ?
#
loop_
_entity_poly.entity_id
_entity_poly.type
_entity_poly.pdbx_seq_one_letter_code
_entity_poly.pdbx_strand_id
1 'polypeptide(L)'
;MAEYKAVKIDKGPGGWGGPLTIKPTDARPYIYSVTGGGIHPLAQKIADLTGGIAFDGFASSKKFEEIAVAVIDCGGTARIGVYPMKKVPTVDIHATSPAGPLAMFITEDLLVTGVKLDNINLA
;
A
#
# COMPACT_ATOMS: atom_id res chain seq x y z
N MET A 1 -17.76 -8.69 -15.12
CA MET A 1 -17.34 -7.47 -14.42
C MET A 1 -16.56 -7.96 -13.20
N ALA A 2 -15.31 -7.53 -13.01
CA ALA A 2 -14.53 -7.97 -11.85
C ALA A 2 -15.22 -7.42 -10.58
N GLU A 3 -15.61 -8.30 -9.68
CA GLU A 3 -16.32 -7.93 -8.45
C GLU A 3 -15.28 -7.43 -7.44
N TYR A 4 -14.94 -6.13 -7.51
CA TYR A 4 -13.93 -5.56 -6.63
C TYR A 4 -14.44 -5.47 -5.19
N LYS A 5 -13.68 -6.06 -4.26
CA LYS A 5 -13.98 -6.02 -2.83
C LYS A 5 -13.09 -4.99 -2.13
N ALA A 6 -13.62 -4.43 -1.05
CA ALA A 6 -12.83 -3.59 -0.18
C ALA A 6 -12.09 -4.47 0.84
N VAL A 7 -10.82 -4.16 1.09
CA VAL A 7 -10.05 -4.73 2.19
C VAL A 7 -9.69 -3.63 3.17
N LYS A 8 -9.68 -4.01 4.44
CA LYS A 8 -9.17 -3.20 5.53
C LYS A 8 -7.77 -3.70 5.89
N ILE A 9 -6.83 -2.76 5.94
CA ILE A 9 -5.43 -3.02 6.28
C ILE A 9 -5.14 -2.26 7.57
N ASP A 10 -4.99 -3.00 8.65
CA ASP A 10 -4.63 -2.46 9.95
C ASP A 10 -3.10 -2.38 10.10
N LYS A 11 -2.62 -1.47 10.95
CA LYS A 11 -1.21 -1.42 11.30
C LYS A 11 -0.79 -2.69 12.03
N GLY A 12 0.42 -3.15 11.78
CA GLY A 12 0.99 -4.24 12.58
C GLY A 12 1.62 -3.74 13.88
N PRO A 13 2.22 -4.65 14.66
CA PRO A 13 2.80 -4.33 15.95
C PRO A 13 3.97 -3.34 15.79
N GLY A 14 3.87 -2.19 16.46
CA GLY A 14 4.85 -1.10 16.36
C GLY A 14 4.71 -0.23 15.10
N GLY A 15 3.75 -0.53 14.23
CA GLY A 15 3.44 0.26 13.04
C GLY A 15 2.72 1.58 13.35
N TRP A 16 2.62 2.42 12.34
CA TRP A 16 2.01 3.75 12.38
C TRP A 16 0.92 3.89 11.32
N GLY A 17 -0.06 4.75 11.59
CA GLY A 17 -1.18 5.05 10.68
C GLY A 17 -2.26 3.97 10.61
N GLY A 18 -3.12 4.06 9.60
CA GLY A 18 -4.24 3.16 9.38
C GLY A 18 -5.36 3.26 10.44
N PRO A 19 -6.44 2.46 10.26
CA PRO A 19 -6.60 1.44 9.23
C PRO A 19 -6.91 2.03 7.84
N LEU A 20 -6.29 1.47 6.79
CA LEU A 20 -6.56 1.85 5.41
C LEU A 20 -7.64 0.96 4.81
N THR A 21 -8.62 1.57 4.14
CA THR A 21 -9.61 0.83 3.36
C THR A 21 -9.28 0.93 1.88
N ILE A 22 -8.83 -0.17 1.29
CA ILE A 22 -8.44 -0.24 -0.11
C ILE A 22 -9.54 -0.94 -0.89
N LYS A 23 -10.11 -0.22 -1.86
CA LYS A 23 -11.06 -0.77 -2.83
C LYS A 23 -10.59 -0.43 -4.24
N PRO A 24 -10.03 -1.40 -4.98
CA PRO A 24 -9.71 -1.22 -6.37
C PRO A 24 -10.96 -0.92 -7.19
N THR A 25 -10.74 -0.25 -8.31
CA THR A 25 -11.79 0.08 -9.30
C THR A 25 -11.20 -0.06 -10.69
N ASP A 26 -12.02 -0.03 -11.74
CA ASP A 26 -11.50 -0.08 -13.12
C ASP A 26 -10.55 1.08 -13.46
N ALA A 27 -10.67 2.22 -12.79
CA ALA A 27 -9.74 3.34 -12.91
C ALA A 27 -8.41 3.10 -12.16
N ARG A 28 -8.47 2.34 -11.05
CA ARG A 28 -7.32 2.01 -10.18
C ARG A 28 -7.27 0.50 -9.90
N PRO A 29 -6.97 -0.35 -10.89
CA PRO A 29 -7.01 -1.79 -10.68
C PRO A 29 -5.70 -2.33 -10.11
N TYR A 30 -4.61 -1.55 -10.13
CA TYR A 30 -3.27 -2.06 -9.85
C TYR A 30 -2.89 -1.96 -8.38
N ILE A 31 -2.40 -3.07 -7.83
CA ILE A 31 -1.78 -3.18 -6.51
C ILE A 31 -0.26 -3.17 -6.72
N TYR A 32 0.38 -2.09 -6.29
CA TYR A 32 1.80 -1.88 -6.52
C TYR A 32 2.64 -2.65 -5.50
N SER A 33 3.66 -3.36 -5.98
CA SER A 33 4.65 -4.04 -5.16
C SER A 33 6.03 -3.45 -5.43
N VAL A 34 6.60 -2.75 -4.45
CA VAL A 34 7.92 -2.11 -4.54
C VAL A 34 8.78 -2.61 -3.39
N THR A 35 9.09 -3.90 -3.43
CA THR A 35 9.80 -4.62 -2.37
C THR A 35 11.15 -5.17 -2.80
N GLY A 36 11.81 -4.51 -3.76
CA GLY A 36 13.13 -4.93 -4.27
C GLY A 36 13.10 -5.97 -5.40
N GLY A 37 11.91 -6.28 -5.94
CA GLY A 37 11.72 -7.14 -7.11
C GLY A 37 10.70 -8.26 -6.87
N GLY A 38 9.87 -8.54 -7.87
CA GLY A 38 8.77 -9.48 -7.77
C GLY A 38 7.54 -8.93 -7.05
N ILE A 39 6.52 -9.78 -6.95
CA ILE A 39 5.28 -9.46 -6.24
C ILE A 39 5.41 -9.96 -4.80
N HIS A 40 5.40 -9.02 -3.85
CA HIS A 40 5.42 -9.35 -2.43
C HIS A 40 4.14 -10.12 -2.05
N PRO A 41 4.21 -11.14 -1.16
CA PRO A 41 3.02 -11.89 -0.73
C PRO A 41 1.95 -10.99 -0.12
N LEU A 42 2.33 -9.86 0.47
CA LEU A 42 1.39 -8.87 0.99
C LEU A 42 0.58 -8.19 -0.14
N ALA A 43 1.24 -7.79 -1.23
CA ALA A 43 0.58 -7.20 -2.40
C ALA A 43 -0.28 -8.23 -3.11
N GLN A 44 0.21 -9.47 -3.25
CA GLN A 44 -0.54 -10.59 -3.79
C GLN A 44 -1.81 -10.85 -2.98
N LYS A 45 -1.72 -10.95 -1.65
CA LYS A 45 -2.87 -11.16 -0.76
C LYS A 45 -3.93 -10.05 -0.90
N ILE A 46 -3.50 -8.79 -1.01
CA ILE A 46 -4.44 -7.68 -1.26
C ILE A 46 -5.12 -7.85 -2.62
N ALA A 47 -4.37 -8.17 -3.68
CA ALA A 47 -4.93 -8.41 -5.01
C ALA A 47 -5.93 -9.56 -5.01
N ASP A 48 -5.60 -10.70 -4.38
CA ASP A 48 -6.50 -11.86 -4.26
C ASP A 48 -7.80 -11.53 -3.52
N LEU A 49 -7.72 -10.76 -2.43
CA LEU A 49 -8.89 -10.40 -1.63
C LEU A 49 -9.75 -9.33 -2.30
N THR A 50 -9.12 -8.36 -2.96
CA THR A 50 -9.81 -7.23 -3.58
C THR A 50 -10.27 -7.48 -5.02
N GLY A 51 -9.70 -8.47 -5.70
CA GLY A 51 -9.84 -8.66 -7.15
C GLY A 51 -8.97 -7.70 -7.99
N GLY A 52 -8.02 -7.00 -7.35
CA GLY A 52 -7.05 -6.15 -8.04
C GLY A 52 -5.95 -6.94 -8.75
N ILE A 53 -5.08 -6.24 -9.47
CA ILE A 53 -3.96 -6.81 -10.21
C ILE A 53 -2.65 -6.45 -9.51
N ALA A 54 -2.00 -7.44 -8.89
CA ALA A 54 -0.68 -7.24 -8.31
C ALA A 54 0.36 -6.99 -9.41
N PHE A 55 1.14 -5.93 -9.24
CA PHE A 55 2.08 -5.44 -10.23
C PHE A 55 3.42 -5.12 -9.59
N ASP A 56 4.50 -5.61 -10.17
CA ASP A 56 5.86 -5.29 -9.73
C ASP A 56 6.22 -3.86 -10.19
N GLY A 57 6.14 -2.93 -9.24
CA GLY A 57 6.47 -1.52 -9.42
C GLY A 57 7.97 -1.24 -9.46
N PHE A 58 8.81 -2.24 -9.18
CA PHE A 58 10.26 -2.17 -9.34
C PHE A 58 10.67 -2.54 -10.77
N ALA A 59 10.04 -3.57 -11.36
CA ALA A 59 10.30 -3.99 -12.74
C ALA A 59 9.68 -3.05 -13.79
N SER A 60 8.55 -2.43 -13.48
CA SER A 60 7.86 -1.55 -14.41
C SER A 60 7.10 -0.44 -13.69
N SER A 61 6.76 0.64 -14.40
CA SER A 61 6.06 1.78 -13.81
C SER A 61 4.71 2.09 -14.48
N LYS A 62 3.74 2.50 -13.67
CA LYS A 62 2.38 2.93 -14.00
C LYS A 62 2.13 4.29 -13.39
N LYS A 63 1.07 4.97 -13.83
CA LYS A 63 0.70 6.27 -13.27
C LYS A 63 0.17 6.09 -11.86
N PHE A 64 0.49 7.01 -10.97
CA PHE A 64 -0.01 7.01 -9.58
C PHE A 64 -1.55 7.00 -9.51
N GLU A 65 -2.21 7.58 -10.51
CA GLU A 65 -3.68 7.62 -10.62
C GLU A 65 -4.31 6.28 -10.97
N GLU A 66 -3.54 5.29 -11.43
CA GLU A 66 -4.00 3.92 -11.75
C GLU A 66 -3.73 2.94 -10.60
N ILE A 67 -3.06 3.39 -9.54
CA ILE A 67 -2.66 2.56 -8.40
C ILE A 67 -3.72 2.65 -7.30
N ALA A 68 -4.25 1.51 -6.87
CA ALA A 68 -5.15 1.44 -5.72
C ALA A 68 -4.39 1.53 -4.39
N VAL A 69 -3.25 0.83 -4.29
CA VAL A 69 -2.39 0.86 -3.11
C VAL A 69 -0.96 0.49 -3.50
N ALA A 70 0.02 1.10 -2.85
CA ALA A 70 1.44 0.80 -3.01
C ALA A 70 1.96 0.06 -1.77
N VAL A 71 2.35 -1.20 -1.93
CA VAL A 71 3.07 -2.00 -0.95
C VAL A 71 4.56 -1.78 -1.15
N ILE A 72 5.24 -1.27 -0.13
CA ILE A 72 6.66 -0.93 -0.20
C ILE A 72 7.44 -1.66 0.89
N ASP A 73 8.71 -1.90 0.57
CA ASP A 73 9.73 -2.32 1.52
C ASP A 73 10.70 -1.16 1.70
N CYS A 74 10.41 -0.29 2.67
CA CYS A 74 11.27 0.83 2.98
C CYS A 74 11.43 1.00 4.49
N GLY A 75 12.56 0.52 5.02
CA GLY A 75 12.99 0.84 6.39
C GLY A 75 13.38 2.31 6.64
N GLY A 76 12.99 3.23 5.74
CA GLY A 76 13.30 4.66 5.81
C GLY A 76 12.12 5.52 5.40
N THR A 77 12.28 6.85 5.46
CA THR A 77 11.14 7.78 5.40
C THR A 77 10.81 8.31 4.01
N ALA A 78 11.66 8.04 3.00
CA ALA A 78 11.51 8.62 1.67
C ALA A 78 10.28 8.07 0.92
N ARG A 79 10.17 6.73 0.78
CA ARG A 79 9.09 6.11 0.01
C ARG A 79 7.74 6.24 0.72
N ILE A 80 7.72 6.08 2.04
CA ILE A 80 6.51 6.30 2.84
C ILE A 80 5.99 7.74 2.76
N GLY A 81 6.78 8.71 2.30
CA GLY A 81 6.36 10.10 2.09
C GLY A 81 5.99 10.46 0.64
N VAL A 82 6.68 9.90 -0.35
CA VAL A 82 6.45 10.23 -1.78
C VAL A 82 5.07 9.77 -2.26
N TYR A 83 4.64 8.56 -1.90
CA TYR A 83 3.35 8.03 -2.33
C TYR A 83 2.16 8.77 -1.69
N PRO A 84 2.13 9.03 -0.37
CA PRO A 84 1.09 9.87 0.24
C PRO A 84 1.05 11.30 -0.33
N MET A 85 2.21 11.90 -0.65
CA MET A 85 2.26 13.19 -1.34
C MET A 85 1.54 13.16 -2.71
N LYS A 86 1.57 12.01 -3.39
CA LYS A 86 0.83 11.75 -4.64
C LYS A 86 -0.59 11.23 -4.41
N LYS A 87 -1.09 11.24 -3.17
CA LYS A 87 -2.40 10.72 -2.75
C LYS A 87 -2.60 9.24 -3.06
N VAL A 88 -1.51 8.46 -3.05
CA VAL A 88 -1.55 7.02 -3.22
C VAL A 88 -1.50 6.36 -1.84
N PRO A 89 -2.50 5.53 -1.48
CA PRO A 89 -2.46 4.75 -0.26
C PRO A 89 -1.23 3.86 -0.23
N THR A 90 -0.53 3.85 0.89
CA THR A 90 0.80 3.25 1.01
C THR A 90 0.83 2.31 2.20
N VAL A 91 1.33 1.11 1.98
CA VAL A 91 1.46 0.05 2.97
C VAL A 91 2.93 -0.30 3.05
N ASP A 92 3.54 -0.07 4.21
CA ASP A 92 4.94 -0.44 4.44
C ASP A 92 5.01 -1.68 5.32
N ILE A 93 5.88 -2.62 4.94
CA ILE A 93 6.07 -3.86 5.71
C ILE A 93 6.92 -3.62 6.97
N HIS A 94 7.73 -2.54 6.98
CA HIS A 94 8.52 -2.17 8.14
C HIS A 94 7.69 -1.28 9.08
N ALA A 95 7.92 -1.42 10.39
CA ALA A 95 7.30 -0.59 11.40
C ALA A 95 7.99 0.78 11.46
N THR A 96 7.86 1.56 10.39
CA THR A 96 8.48 2.88 10.27
C THR A 96 7.48 3.97 10.61
N SER A 97 7.91 4.96 11.38
CA SER A 97 7.11 6.16 11.68
C SER A 97 7.47 7.29 10.71
N PRO A 98 6.51 8.15 10.34
CA PRO A 98 6.77 9.32 9.50
C PRO A 98 7.80 10.25 10.16
N ALA A 99 8.85 10.58 9.41
CA ALA A 99 9.88 11.52 9.84
C ALA A 99 10.52 12.24 8.64
N GLY A 100 11.06 13.43 8.90
CA GLY A 100 11.69 14.29 7.88
C GLY A 100 10.70 15.19 7.13
N PRO A 101 11.15 15.86 6.05
CA PRO A 101 10.39 16.93 5.40
C PRO A 101 9.10 16.45 4.71
N LEU A 102 9.01 15.16 4.38
CA LEU A 102 7.81 14.59 3.75
C LEU A 102 6.73 14.18 4.75
N ALA A 103 7.02 14.21 6.06
CA ALA A 103 6.06 13.80 7.09
C ALA A 103 4.76 14.62 7.05
N MET A 104 4.81 15.87 6.62
CA MET A 104 3.62 16.73 6.46
C MET A 104 2.61 16.23 5.43
N PHE A 105 3.02 15.34 4.51
CA PHE A 105 2.15 14.72 3.51
C PHE A 105 1.67 13.33 3.93
N ILE A 106 2.23 12.78 5.01
CA ILE A 106 1.89 11.46 5.52
C ILE A 106 0.72 11.61 6.48
N THR A 107 -0.43 11.05 6.10
CA THR A 107 -1.63 11.01 6.93
C THR A 107 -1.99 9.57 7.28
N GLU A 108 -2.72 9.39 8.37
CA GLU A 108 -3.18 8.05 8.82
C GLU A 108 -4.11 7.38 7.80
N ASP A 109 -4.76 8.17 6.94
CA ASP A 109 -5.63 7.72 5.84
C ASP A 109 -4.85 7.35 4.55
N LEU A 110 -3.56 7.68 4.47
CA LEU A 110 -2.74 7.38 3.29
C LEU A 110 -1.56 6.45 3.58
N LEU A 111 -1.16 6.29 4.84
CA LEU A 111 -0.06 5.42 5.22
C LEU A 111 -0.46 4.47 6.34
N VAL A 112 -0.09 3.21 6.18
CA VAL A 112 -0.07 2.22 7.26
C VAL A 112 1.25 1.47 7.21
N THR A 113 1.89 1.26 8.36
CA THR A 113 3.21 0.63 8.43
C THR A 113 3.23 -0.58 9.37
N GLY A 114 4.28 -1.38 9.27
CA GLY A 114 4.47 -2.61 10.03
C GLY A 114 3.51 -3.72 9.65
N VAL A 115 2.87 -3.64 8.48
CA VAL A 115 1.76 -4.52 8.11
C VAL A 115 2.25 -5.93 7.82
N LYS A 116 1.58 -6.91 8.42
CA LYS A 116 1.79 -8.34 8.15
C LYS A 116 0.60 -8.91 7.41
N LEU A 117 0.75 -10.13 6.90
CA LEU A 117 -0.31 -10.84 6.20
C LEU A 117 -1.59 -10.95 7.05
N ASP A 118 -1.47 -11.17 8.36
CA ASP A 118 -2.60 -11.26 9.30
C ASP A 118 -3.35 -9.94 9.52
N ASN A 119 -2.75 -8.80 9.18
CA ASN A 119 -3.38 -7.49 9.35
C ASN A 119 -4.30 -7.09 8.18
N ILE A 120 -4.40 -7.93 7.14
CA ILE A 120 -5.25 -7.69 5.97
C ILE A 120 -6.52 -8.52 6.10
N ASN A 121 -7.66 -7.83 6.22
CA ASN A 121 -8.98 -8.43 6.35
C ASN A 121 -9.92 -7.87 5.27
N LEU A 122 -10.94 -8.64 4.89
CA LEU A 122 -12.05 -8.10 4.08
C LEU A 122 -12.80 -7.06 4.92
N ALA A 123 -13.11 -5.91 4.31
CA ALA A 123 -13.84 -4.83 4.95
C ALA A 123 -15.35 -5.08 4.95
#